data_AF-A0AA88XZL5-F1
#
_entry.id   AF-A0AA88XZL5-F1
#
_cell.length_a   1.000
_cell.length_b   1.000
_cell.length_c   1.000
_cell.angle_alpha   90.00
_cell.angle_beta   90.00
_cell.angle_gamma   90.00
#
_symmetry.space_group_name_H-M   'P 1'
#
loop_
_entity.id
_entity.type
_entity.pdbx_description
1 polymer ?
#
loop_
_entity_poly.entity_id
_entity_poly.type
_entity_poly.pdbx_seq_one_letter_code
_entity_poly.pdbx_strand_id
1 'polypeptide(L)'
;MSFKFNFSVSDEDNSVKDIIDDKDSEDTGSSAPFVTIDPSMVNIQHSEGVSIKSYKFSQDVEVHCYDSASLEKKVKDTTAIGKALTSNSDLIPSVYEGGMTVWECGVDLAQYTVDSDISFTDKRILELGCGAGIPGICAAKLGASEVHFQDFNADVLELYTIPNVLNLNQTTNCRFKFFAGDWSEMSTAVKGNRSQEFLYDYILTAETIYSVDSYKKLHDCFAAMLKPSGLVYVAAKSNYFGVGGGTRSFEQFVKEKNTFEIKVVNEISSGVPREIMKLHFK
;
A
#
# COMPACT_ATOMS: atom_id res chain seq x y z
N MET A 1 15.71 -5.43 4.65
CA MET A 1 15.90 -4.11 5.31
C MET A 1 14.92 -4.02 6.47
N SER A 2 15.31 -3.46 7.62
CA SER A 2 14.42 -3.29 8.77
C SER A 2 13.73 -1.93 8.72
N PHE A 3 12.41 -1.87 8.95
CA PHE A 3 11.62 -0.64 9.06
C PHE A 3 12.20 0.25 10.17
N LYS A 4 12.52 1.53 9.89
CA LYS A 4 13.14 2.44 10.86
C LYS A 4 12.17 3.49 11.37
N PHE A 5 11.95 3.49 12.68
CA PHE A 5 11.31 4.58 13.41
C PHE A 5 12.38 5.47 14.03
N ASN A 6 12.30 6.78 13.83
CA ASN A 6 13.16 7.74 14.52
C ASN A 6 12.29 8.69 15.36
N PHE A 7 11.67 8.17 16.42
CA PHE A 7 11.01 9.00 17.41
C PHE A 7 12.07 9.56 18.37
N SER A 8 12.28 10.88 18.36
CA SER A 8 13.03 11.53 19.42
C SER A 8 12.17 11.49 20.69
N VAL A 9 12.44 10.54 21.58
CA VAL A 9 11.89 10.56 22.94
C VAL A 9 12.72 11.58 23.71
N SER A 10 12.15 12.74 24.00
CA SER A 10 12.65 13.59 25.08
C SER A 10 12.20 12.98 26.39
N ASP A 11 13.14 12.43 27.15
CA ASP A 11 12.93 12.02 28.54
C ASP A 11 12.57 13.26 29.37
N GLU A 12 11.28 13.46 29.68
CA GLU A 12 10.75 14.18 30.83
C GLU A 12 9.21 14.21 30.74
N ASP A 13 8.51 13.27 31.40
CA ASP A 13 7.66 13.56 32.56
C ASP A 13 6.87 12.30 33.00
N ASN A 14 6.98 11.97 34.28
CA ASN A 14 6.35 10.82 34.93
C ASN A 14 4.94 11.24 35.42
N SER A 15 3.90 10.99 34.63
CA SER A 15 2.52 11.00 35.13
C SER A 15 1.62 9.97 34.43
N VAL A 16 2.03 8.70 34.52
CA VAL A 16 1.15 7.57 34.19
C VAL A 16 0.24 7.31 35.39
N LYS A 17 -0.95 7.93 35.38
CA LYS A 17 -2.22 7.45 35.96
C LYS A 17 -3.29 8.51 35.67
N ASP A 18 -4.45 8.05 35.21
CA ASP A 18 -5.68 8.82 34.98
C ASP A 18 -5.91 9.39 33.57
N ILE A 19 -5.83 8.55 32.52
CA ILE A 19 -6.67 8.72 31.31
C ILE A 19 -7.10 7.34 30.80
N ILE A 20 -7.96 6.67 31.55
CA ILE A 20 -8.90 5.68 31.01
C ILE A 20 -10.26 6.28 31.32
N ASP A 21 -10.85 6.96 30.34
CA ASP A 21 -12.29 7.06 30.13
C ASP A 21 -12.57 7.93 28.89
N ASP A 22 -13.33 7.33 27.96
CA ASP A 22 -14.13 7.91 26.89
C ASP A 22 -13.72 9.28 26.34
N LYS A 23 -13.04 9.28 25.17
CA LYS A 23 -13.40 10.16 24.05
C LYS A 23 -13.12 9.46 22.71
N ASP A 24 -14.20 9.22 21.96
CA ASP A 24 -14.22 9.39 20.50
C ASP A 24 -13.68 10.81 20.20
N SER A 25 -12.36 10.94 20.16
CA SER A 25 -11.71 12.14 19.68
C SER A 25 -11.59 11.99 18.18
N GLU A 26 -12.49 12.65 17.46
CA GLU A 26 -12.31 12.92 16.05
C GLU A 26 -10.92 13.55 15.86
N ASP A 27 -10.05 12.82 15.17
CA ASP A 27 -8.78 13.31 14.66
C ASP A 27 -9.06 14.53 13.77
N THR A 28 -8.76 15.72 14.29
CA THR A 28 -8.92 17.01 13.60
C THR A 28 -7.66 17.41 12.84
N GLY A 29 -6.73 16.48 12.61
CA GLY A 29 -5.66 16.64 11.64
C GLY A 29 -6.23 16.74 10.22
N SER A 30 -5.75 17.70 9.43
CA SER A 30 -6.09 17.81 8.00
C SER A 30 -5.73 16.51 7.28
N SER A 31 -6.72 15.67 7.00
CA SER A 31 -6.56 14.43 6.24
C SER A 31 -6.07 14.72 4.81
N ALA A 32 -5.16 13.89 4.28
CA ALA A 32 -4.64 14.08 2.92
C ALA A 32 -5.77 13.88 1.89
N PRO A 33 -6.05 14.85 1.00
CA PRO A 33 -7.21 14.81 0.12
C PRO A 33 -7.10 13.68 -0.90
N PHE A 34 -8.23 13.05 -1.21
CA PHE A 34 -8.33 12.09 -2.30
C PHE A 34 -8.24 12.79 -3.65
N VAL A 35 -7.20 12.49 -4.43
CA VAL A 35 -6.94 13.11 -5.74
C VAL A 35 -6.63 12.05 -6.78
N THR A 36 -7.07 12.27 -8.02
CA THR A 36 -6.66 11.46 -9.17
C THR A 36 -5.43 12.10 -9.81
N ILE A 37 -4.39 11.30 -10.04
CA ILE A 37 -3.16 11.74 -10.69
C ILE A 37 -3.23 11.41 -12.19
N ASP A 38 -3.06 12.43 -13.03
CA ASP A 38 -2.98 12.26 -14.48
C ASP A 38 -1.55 11.86 -14.87
N PRO A 39 -1.32 10.62 -15.36
CA PRO A 39 0.02 10.17 -15.72
C PRO A 39 0.64 10.96 -16.88
N SER A 40 -0.15 11.66 -17.69
CA SER A 40 0.38 12.48 -18.80
C SER A 40 1.12 13.74 -18.32
N MET A 41 0.89 14.13 -17.06
CA MET A 41 1.52 15.30 -16.43
C MET A 41 2.82 14.95 -15.69
N VAL A 42 3.16 13.66 -15.57
CA VAL A 42 4.32 13.19 -14.80
C VAL A 42 5.62 13.45 -15.55
N ASN A 43 6.56 14.15 -14.90
CA ASN A 43 7.88 14.40 -15.45
C ASN A 43 8.80 13.17 -15.32
N ILE A 44 8.98 12.45 -16.42
CA ILE A 44 9.82 11.26 -16.46
C ILE A 44 11.33 11.54 -16.33
N GLN A 45 11.78 12.80 -16.44
CA GLN A 45 13.22 13.14 -16.31
C GLN A 45 13.80 12.80 -14.94
N HIS A 46 12.96 12.74 -13.89
CA HIS A 46 13.39 12.34 -12.55
C HIS A 46 13.94 10.90 -12.51
N SER A 47 13.57 10.07 -13.49
CA SER A 47 14.03 8.69 -13.60
C SER A 47 15.31 8.51 -14.44
N GLU A 48 15.82 9.58 -15.06
CA GLU A 48 17.02 9.50 -15.90
C GLU A 48 18.28 9.21 -15.06
N GLY A 49 18.95 8.11 -15.40
CA GLY A 49 20.15 7.64 -14.72
C GLY A 49 19.89 6.93 -13.38
N VAL A 50 18.63 6.69 -13.02
CA VAL A 50 18.28 5.87 -11.85
C VAL A 50 18.46 4.40 -12.19
N SER A 51 19.15 3.64 -11.33
CA SER A 51 19.33 2.21 -11.54
C SER A 51 18.00 1.46 -11.48
N ILE A 52 17.86 0.41 -12.29
CA ILE A 52 16.67 -0.44 -12.34
C ILE A 52 16.97 -1.75 -11.60
N LYS A 53 16.00 -2.22 -10.82
CA LYS A 53 16.00 -3.53 -10.19
C LYS A 53 14.92 -4.41 -10.80
N SER A 54 15.24 -5.68 -11.02
CA SER A 54 14.31 -6.66 -11.57
C SER A 54 13.91 -7.69 -10.52
N TYR A 55 12.63 -8.06 -10.54
CA TYR A 55 12.02 -9.09 -9.70
C TYR A 55 11.38 -10.14 -10.61
N LYS A 56 11.98 -11.33 -10.66
CA LYS A 56 11.50 -12.43 -11.48
C LYS A 56 10.67 -13.39 -10.63
N PHE A 57 9.39 -13.54 -10.97
CA PHE A 57 8.43 -14.37 -10.24
C PHE A 57 8.14 -15.69 -10.96
N SER A 58 8.21 -15.70 -12.30
CA SER A 58 8.12 -16.91 -13.12
C SER A 58 8.93 -16.77 -14.41
N GLN A 59 8.77 -17.72 -15.34
CA GLN A 59 9.35 -17.60 -16.69
C GLN A 59 8.76 -16.42 -17.47
N ASP A 60 7.47 -16.13 -17.27
CA ASP A 60 6.71 -15.16 -18.06
C ASP A 60 6.36 -13.88 -17.28
N VAL A 61 6.62 -13.87 -15.96
CA VAL A 61 6.35 -12.71 -15.08
C VAL A 61 7.65 -12.22 -14.46
N GLU A 62 8.14 -11.10 -15.00
CA GLU A 62 9.22 -10.29 -14.43
C GLU A 62 8.75 -8.84 -14.32
N VAL A 63 9.04 -8.22 -13.18
CA VAL A 63 8.72 -6.83 -12.88
C VAL A 63 10.00 -6.03 -12.71
N HIS A 64 10.07 -4.90 -13.39
CA HIS A 64 11.16 -3.93 -13.24
C HIS A 64 10.69 -2.74 -12.42
N CYS A 65 11.47 -2.27 -11.45
CA CYS A 65 11.22 -1.01 -10.77
C CYS A 65 12.50 -0.21 -10.62
N TYR A 66 12.39 1.10 -10.48
CA TYR A 66 13.54 1.91 -10.10
C TYR A 66 14.05 1.50 -8.71
N ASP A 67 15.36 1.54 -8.53
CA ASP A 67 15.99 1.27 -7.25
C ASP A 67 15.72 2.43 -6.29
N SER A 68 15.15 2.13 -5.13
CA SER A 68 14.76 3.10 -4.11
C SER A 68 15.94 4.00 -3.70
N ALA A 69 17.11 3.42 -3.42
CA ALA A 69 18.26 4.18 -2.93
C ALA A 69 18.83 5.14 -3.99
N SER A 70 18.89 4.69 -5.25
CA SER A 70 19.29 5.56 -6.36
C SER A 70 18.27 6.67 -6.62
N LEU A 71 16.97 6.35 -6.55
CA LEU A 71 15.90 7.33 -6.77
C LEU A 71 15.90 8.38 -5.66
N GLU A 72 15.95 7.96 -4.41
CA GLU A 72 16.06 8.85 -3.24
C GLU A 72 17.24 9.81 -3.36
N LYS A 73 18.41 9.32 -3.76
CA LYS A 73 19.59 10.16 -3.97
C LYS A 73 19.36 11.24 -5.04
N LYS A 74 18.59 10.93 -6.09
CA LYS A 74 18.30 11.86 -7.18
C LYS A 74 17.27 12.90 -6.76
N VAL A 75 16.26 12.52 -5.97
CA VAL A 75 15.15 13.40 -5.58
C VAL A 75 15.42 14.20 -4.30
N LYS A 76 16.40 13.78 -3.49
CA LYS A 76 16.83 14.44 -2.23
C LYS A 76 17.08 15.94 -2.39
N ASP A 77 17.57 16.37 -3.55
CA ASP A 77 17.92 17.77 -3.81
C ASP A 77 16.83 18.57 -4.56
N THR A 78 15.73 17.94 -5.00
CA THR A 78 14.79 18.55 -5.96
C THR A 78 13.32 18.57 -5.55
N THR A 79 12.88 17.80 -4.54
CA THR A 79 11.44 17.67 -4.19
C THR A 79 11.15 17.84 -2.70
N ALA A 80 9.86 17.99 -2.34
CA ALA A 80 9.41 18.04 -0.94
C ALA A 80 9.68 16.72 -0.20
N ILE A 81 9.47 15.57 -0.86
CA ILE A 81 9.95 14.26 -0.39
C ILE A 81 11.46 14.26 -0.13
N GLY A 82 12.24 14.88 -1.01
CA GLY A 82 13.69 14.99 -0.84
C GLY A 82 14.08 15.61 0.49
N LYS A 83 13.34 16.62 0.95
CA LYS A 83 13.51 17.25 2.26
C LYS A 83 13.05 16.37 3.42
N ALA A 84 11.94 15.64 3.28
CA ALA A 84 11.46 14.70 4.31
C ALA A 84 12.44 13.53 4.53
N LEU A 85 13.04 13.00 3.45
CA LEU A 85 14.03 11.93 3.47
C LEU A 85 15.35 12.31 4.18
N THR A 86 15.61 13.60 4.43
CA THR A 86 16.81 14.03 5.19
C THR A 86 16.74 13.65 6.68
N SER A 87 15.55 13.28 7.17
CA SER A 87 15.32 12.87 8.57
C SER A 87 15.65 11.40 8.89
N ASN A 88 16.03 10.58 7.88
CA ASN A 88 16.29 9.13 8.02
C ASN A 88 15.14 8.31 8.67
N SER A 89 13.91 8.82 8.68
CA SER A 89 12.72 8.10 9.14
C SER A 89 11.94 7.56 7.93
N ASP A 90 11.63 6.27 7.94
CA ASP A 90 10.74 5.66 6.93
C ASP A 90 9.28 6.05 7.18
N LEU A 91 8.99 6.69 8.31
CA LEU A 91 7.64 7.07 8.72
C LEU A 91 7.63 8.44 9.41
N ILE A 92 6.77 9.34 8.94
CA ILE A 92 6.25 10.47 9.68
C ILE A 92 4.72 10.34 9.58
N PRO A 93 4.05 9.85 10.63
CA PRO A 93 2.61 9.58 10.59
C PRO A 93 1.83 10.77 10.03
N SER A 94 0.93 10.49 9.07
CA SER A 94 0.08 11.49 8.40
C SER A 94 0.82 12.50 7.51
N VAL A 95 2.14 12.36 7.32
CA VAL A 95 2.96 13.27 6.48
C VAL A 95 3.75 12.50 5.42
N TYR A 96 4.37 11.37 5.77
CA TYR A 96 5.13 10.52 4.87
C TYR A 96 5.16 9.07 5.37
N GLU A 97 4.62 8.14 4.60
CA GLU A 97 4.40 6.73 5.00
C GLU A 97 5.39 5.76 4.31
N GLY A 98 6.60 6.22 3.96
CA GLY A 98 7.68 5.31 3.53
C GLY A 98 7.52 4.65 2.16
N GLY A 99 6.73 5.27 1.26
CA GLY A 99 6.28 4.64 0.00
C GLY A 99 7.37 4.37 -1.06
N MET A 100 8.59 4.89 -0.92
CA MET A 100 9.66 4.64 -1.90
C MET A 100 10.47 3.38 -1.64
N THR A 101 10.26 2.69 -0.50
CA THR A 101 10.92 1.41 -0.20
C THR A 101 10.13 0.23 -0.75
N VAL A 102 10.80 -0.70 -1.43
CA VAL A 102 10.21 -2.01 -1.73
C VAL A 102 10.29 -2.89 -0.48
N TRP A 103 9.14 -3.11 0.14
CA TRP A 103 8.98 -3.98 1.30
C TRP A 103 8.85 -5.46 0.93
N GLU A 104 9.30 -6.34 1.82
CA GLU A 104 9.37 -7.80 1.57
C GLU A 104 7.97 -8.38 1.30
N CYS A 105 6.95 -7.93 2.04
CA CYS A 105 5.58 -8.45 1.83
C CYS A 105 4.99 -8.05 0.46
N GLY A 106 5.46 -6.97 -0.16
CA GLY A 106 5.06 -6.61 -1.52
C GLY A 106 5.58 -7.62 -2.55
N VAL A 107 6.81 -8.10 -2.35
CA VAL A 107 7.40 -9.16 -3.17
C VAL A 107 6.73 -10.51 -2.88
N ASP A 108 6.48 -10.83 -1.60
CA ASP A 108 5.80 -12.07 -1.24
C ASP A 108 4.37 -12.14 -1.81
N LEU A 109 3.63 -11.02 -1.76
CA LEU A 109 2.30 -10.94 -2.35
C LEU A 109 2.35 -11.14 -3.86
N ALA A 110 3.30 -10.49 -4.54
CA ALA A 110 3.50 -10.65 -5.97
C ALA A 110 3.92 -12.07 -6.38
N GLN A 111 4.73 -12.76 -5.58
CA GLN A 111 5.03 -14.17 -5.82
C GLN A 111 3.79 -15.04 -5.62
N TYR A 112 3.03 -14.80 -4.54
CA TYR A 112 1.80 -15.53 -4.27
C TYR A 112 0.74 -15.35 -5.37
N THR A 113 0.63 -14.16 -5.95
CA THR A 113 -0.31 -13.93 -7.07
C THR A 113 0.07 -14.69 -8.34
N VAL A 114 1.35 -15.01 -8.51
CA VAL A 114 1.88 -15.80 -9.64
C VAL A 114 1.75 -17.30 -9.39
N ASP A 115 1.96 -17.75 -8.15
CA ASP A 115 1.96 -19.18 -7.80
C ASP A 115 0.57 -19.75 -7.50
N SER A 116 -0.41 -18.90 -7.19
CA SER A 116 -1.76 -19.33 -6.82
C SER A 116 -2.72 -19.37 -8.02
N ASP A 117 -3.84 -20.08 -7.87
CA ASP A 117 -4.89 -20.20 -8.90
C ASP A 117 -5.75 -18.92 -9.05
N ILE A 118 -5.20 -17.74 -8.75
CA ILE A 118 -5.92 -16.47 -8.92
C ILE A 118 -5.98 -16.13 -10.42
N SER A 119 -7.19 -15.99 -10.94
CA SER A 119 -7.41 -15.55 -12.32
C SER A 119 -7.67 -14.04 -12.37
N PHE A 120 -6.69 -13.30 -12.90
CA PHE A 120 -6.84 -11.86 -13.15
C PHE A 120 -7.42 -11.53 -14.52
N THR A 121 -7.61 -12.51 -15.41
CA THR A 121 -8.15 -12.31 -16.75
C THR A 121 -9.47 -11.52 -16.71
N ASP A 122 -9.48 -10.36 -17.38
CA ASP A 122 -10.63 -9.46 -17.48
C ASP A 122 -11.13 -8.88 -16.13
N LYS A 123 -10.26 -8.84 -15.13
CA LYS A 123 -10.58 -8.33 -13.78
C LYS A 123 -10.15 -6.90 -13.59
N ARG A 124 -10.79 -6.23 -12.62
CA ARG A 124 -10.36 -4.93 -12.10
C ARG A 124 -9.74 -5.10 -10.72
N ILE A 125 -8.54 -4.55 -10.56
CA ILE A 125 -7.72 -4.70 -9.37
C ILE A 125 -7.46 -3.32 -8.75
N LEU A 126 -7.47 -3.23 -7.42
CA LEU A 126 -6.97 -2.08 -6.68
C LEU A 126 -5.76 -2.51 -5.86
N GLU A 127 -4.66 -1.77 -5.94
CA GLU A 127 -3.56 -1.89 -4.99
C GLU A 127 -3.56 -0.69 -4.03
N LEU A 128 -3.82 -0.94 -2.74
CA LEU A 128 -3.83 0.09 -1.69
C LEU A 128 -2.47 0.14 -0.98
N GLY A 129 -1.93 1.35 -0.80
CA GLY A 129 -0.57 1.56 -0.30
C GLY A 129 0.47 0.96 -1.24
N CYS A 130 0.41 1.33 -2.52
CA CYS A 130 1.10 0.61 -3.58
C CYS A 130 2.62 0.79 -3.60
N GLY A 131 3.18 1.92 -3.13
CA GLY A 131 4.60 2.20 -3.24
C GLY A 131 5.14 1.95 -4.65
N ALA A 132 6.01 0.95 -4.83
CA ALA A 132 6.55 0.58 -6.13
C ALA A 132 5.53 -0.01 -7.13
N GLY A 133 4.36 -0.49 -6.67
CA GLY A 133 3.28 -1.06 -7.48
C GLY A 133 3.50 -2.50 -7.94
N ILE A 134 4.40 -3.25 -7.30
CA ILE A 134 4.84 -4.58 -7.78
C ILE A 134 3.67 -5.58 -7.86
N PRO A 135 2.85 -5.80 -6.81
CA PRO A 135 1.65 -6.66 -6.88
C PRO A 135 0.69 -6.30 -8.02
N GLY A 136 0.37 -5.02 -8.20
CA GLY A 136 -0.54 -4.56 -9.25
C GLY A 136 0.05 -4.73 -10.65
N ILE A 137 1.36 -4.51 -10.83
CA ILE A 137 2.05 -4.79 -12.10
C ILE A 137 2.01 -6.29 -12.41
N CYS A 138 2.23 -7.16 -11.42
CA CYS A 138 2.06 -8.61 -11.61
C CYS A 138 0.63 -8.94 -12.05
N ALA A 139 -0.39 -8.38 -11.41
CA ALA A 139 -1.78 -8.60 -11.80
C ALA A 139 -2.06 -8.14 -13.25
N ALA A 140 -1.49 -7.00 -13.68
CA ALA A 140 -1.56 -6.54 -15.06
C ALA A 140 -0.90 -7.52 -16.05
N LYS A 141 0.30 -8.04 -15.72
CA LYS A 141 0.99 -9.04 -16.55
C LYS A 141 0.26 -10.39 -16.60
N LEU A 142 -0.50 -10.71 -15.55
CA LEU A 142 -1.34 -11.91 -15.43
C LEU A 142 -2.74 -11.74 -16.05
N GLY A 143 -3.00 -10.65 -16.79
CA GLY A 143 -4.21 -10.49 -17.61
C GLY A 143 -5.31 -9.62 -17.01
N ALA A 144 -5.03 -8.86 -15.93
CA ALA A 144 -5.97 -7.83 -15.46
C ALA A 144 -6.29 -6.84 -16.59
N SER A 145 -7.57 -6.50 -16.73
CA SER A 145 -8.02 -5.50 -17.72
C SER A 145 -7.82 -4.07 -17.23
N GLU A 146 -7.78 -3.88 -15.90
CA GLU A 146 -7.65 -2.59 -15.26
C GLU A 146 -7.04 -2.74 -13.88
N VAL A 147 -6.00 -1.96 -13.59
CA VAL A 147 -5.34 -1.91 -12.28
C VAL A 147 -5.29 -0.46 -11.83
N HIS A 148 -5.84 -0.21 -10.64
CA HIS A 148 -5.76 1.08 -9.99
C HIS A 148 -4.72 1.02 -8.87
N PHE A 149 -3.88 2.03 -8.79
CA PHE A 149 -2.85 2.17 -7.78
C PHE A 149 -3.21 3.31 -6.85
N GLN A 150 -3.11 3.09 -5.54
CA GLN A 150 -3.31 4.13 -4.55
C GLN A 150 -2.15 4.17 -3.56
N ASP A 151 -1.64 5.37 -3.31
CA ASP A 151 -0.68 5.67 -2.24
C ASP A 151 -1.14 6.87 -1.43
N PHE A 152 -0.66 7.02 -0.20
CA PHE A 152 -0.93 8.21 0.59
C PHE A 152 -0.31 9.46 -0.06
N ASN A 153 0.90 9.32 -0.64
CA ASN A 153 1.71 10.43 -1.12
C ASN A 153 1.62 10.54 -2.65
N ALA A 154 1.17 11.70 -3.16
CA ALA A 154 1.15 11.96 -4.62
C ALA A 154 2.55 11.85 -5.24
N ASP A 155 3.57 12.39 -4.57
CA ASP A 155 4.96 12.31 -5.01
C ASP A 155 5.46 10.85 -5.14
N VAL A 156 4.96 9.89 -4.34
CA VAL A 156 5.32 8.46 -4.50
C VAL A 156 4.76 7.93 -5.82
N LEU A 157 3.51 8.28 -6.15
CA LEU A 157 2.92 7.88 -7.42
C LEU A 157 3.67 8.49 -8.61
N GLU A 158 3.92 9.80 -8.57
CA GLU A 158 4.53 10.54 -9.67
C GLU A 158 6.00 10.15 -9.90
N LEU A 159 6.78 10.00 -8.82
CA LEU A 159 8.21 9.74 -8.91
C LEU A 159 8.55 8.25 -8.99
N TYR A 160 7.64 7.38 -8.53
CA TYR A 160 7.94 5.96 -8.39
C TYR A 160 6.93 5.03 -9.07
N THR A 161 5.66 5.03 -8.65
CA THR A 161 4.67 4.06 -9.16
C THR A 161 4.41 4.25 -10.66
N ILE A 162 4.11 5.46 -11.11
CA ILE A 162 3.76 5.76 -12.50
C ILE A 162 4.94 5.43 -13.44
N PRO A 163 6.19 5.86 -13.15
CA PRO A 163 7.35 5.46 -13.96
C PRO A 163 7.58 3.94 -13.98
N ASN A 164 7.39 3.23 -12.88
CA ASN A 164 7.51 1.76 -12.86
C ASN A 164 6.46 1.11 -13.77
N VAL A 165 5.20 1.52 -13.64
CA VAL A 165 4.07 0.94 -14.38
C VAL A 165 4.19 1.23 -15.88
N LEU A 166 4.32 2.51 -16.25
CA LEU A 166 4.19 2.95 -17.64
C LEU A 166 5.49 2.87 -18.44
N ASN A 167 6.66 3.09 -17.82
CA ASN A 167 7.93 3.12 -18.56
C ASN A 167 8.65 1.78 -18.54
N LEU A 168 8.69 1.12 -17.38
CA LEU A 168 9.52 -0.08 -17.20
C LEU A 168 8.79 -1.40 -17.50
N ASN A 169 7.46 -1.45 -17.35
CA ASN A 169 6.72 -2.71 -17.46
C ASN A 169 5.75 -2.78 -18.64
N GLN A 170 5.29 -1.64 -19.17
CA GLN A 170 4.58 -1.47 -20.46
C GLN A 170 3.58 -2.59 -20.80
N THR A 171 2.60 -2.86 -19.94
CA THR A 171 1.55 -3.84 -20.27
C THR A 171 0.50 -3.20 -21.19
N THR A 172 0.30 -3.76 -22.39
CA THR A 172 -0.52 -3.13 -23.44
C THR A 172 -2.01 -3.39 -23.32
N ASN A 173 -2.43 -4.42 -22.58
CA ASN A 173 -3.82 -4.86 -22.47
C ASN A 173 -4.48 -4.49 -21.13
N CYS A 174 -3.83 -3.63 -20.34
CA CYS A 174 -4.31 -3.20 -19.02
C CYS A 174 -4.46 -1.68 -18.98
N ARG A 175 -5.58 -1.19 -18.45
CA ARG A 175 -5.79 0.23 -18.14
C ARG A 175 -5.27 0.55 -16.75
N PHE A 176 -4.79 1.78 -16.56
CA PHE A 176 -4.24 2.23 -15.29
C PHE A 176 -4.87 3.53 -14.81
N LYS A 177 -5.14 3.61 -13.50
CA LYS A 177 -5.47 4.86 -12.80
C LYS A 177 -4.66 4.96 -11.52
N PHE A 178 -4.37 6.19 -11.10
CA PHE A 178 -3.51 6.49 -9.96
C PHE A 178 -4.23 7.45 -9.01
N PHE A 179 -4.26 7.13 -7.73
CA PHE A 179 -4.97 7.90 -6.72
C PHE A 179 -4.08 8.22 -5.53
N ALA A 180 -3.99 9.48 -5.13
CA ALA A 180 -3.30 9.88 -3.90
C ALA A 180 -4.30 10.24 -2.80
N GLY A 181 -3.89 10.16 -1.54
CA GLY A 181 -4.65 10.63 -0.38
C GLY A 181 -4.89 9.57 0.69
N ASP A 182 -5.50 10.00 1.81
CA ASP A 182 -5.86 9.13 2.93
C ASP A 182 -7.00 8.17 2.54
N TRP A 183 -6.97 6.96 3.07
CA TRP A 183 -8.01 5.95 2.89
C TRP A 183 -9.40 6.40 3.38
N SER A 184 -9.47 7.26 4.41
CA SER A 184 -10.71 7.84 4.91
C SER A 184 -11.37 8.73 3.84
N GLU A 185 -10.60 9.60 3.19
CA GLU A 185 -11.06 10.48 2.12
C GLU A 185 -11.47 9.67 0.90
N MET A 186 -10.66 8.67 0.52
CA MET A 186 -10.97 7.79 -0.62
C MET A 186 -12.28 7.04 -0.39
N SER A 187 -12.44 6.37 0.76
CA SER A 187 -13.65 5.61 1.06
C SER A 187 -14.89 6.51 1.16
N THR A 188 -14.74 7.74 1.66
CA THR A 188 -15.82 8.73 1.72
C THR A 188 -16.22 9.22 0.33
N ALA A 189 -15.25 9.57 -0.52
CA ALA A 189 -15.49 10.00 -1.89
C ALA A 189 -16.21 8.91 -2.71
N VAL A 190 -15.77 7.65 -2.59
CA VAL A 190 -16.41 6.51 -3.28
C VAL A 190 -17.82 6.25 -2.76
N LYS A 191 -18.07 6.36 -1.44
CA LYS A 191 -19.43 6.20 -0.88
C LYS A 191 -20.37 7.31 -1.34
N GLY A 192 -19.88 8.55 -1.41
CA GLY A 192 -20.64 9.71 -1.87
C GLY A 192 -20.98 9.65 -3.37
N ASN A 193 -20.14 8.99 -4.16
CA ASN A 193 -20.31 8.82 -5.60
C ASN A 193 -20.10 7.36 -6.01
N ARG A 194 -21.01 6.47 -5.60
CA ARG A 194 -20.90 5.00 -5.72
C ARG A 194 -21.02 4.51 -7.17
N SER A 195 -20.07 4.89 -8.01
CA SER A 195 -19.99 4.47 -9.40
C SER A 195 -19.42 3.06 -9.50
N GLN A 196 -19.81 2.34 -10.56
CA GLN A 196 -19.28 0.99 -10.83
C GLN A 196 -17.77 0.99 -11.12
N GLU A 197 -17.14 2.15 -11.31
CA GLU A 197 -15.71 2.25 -11.61
C GLU A 197 -14.82 1.97 -10.38
N PHE A 198 -15.36 2.16 -9.17
CA PHE A 198 -14.66 1.94 -7.90
C PHE A 198 -14.97 0.59 -7.25
N LEU A 199 -15.60 -0.33 -7.99
CA LEU A 199 -15.83 -1.70 -7.54
C LEU A 199 -14.80 -2.65 -8.16
N TYR A 200 -14.07 -3.37 -7.31
CA TYR A 200 -12.94 -4.21 -7.69
C TYR A 200 -13.21 -5.70 -7.45
N ASP A 201 -12.73 -6.53 -8.36
CA ASP A 201 -12.73 -7.99 -8.18
C ASP A 201 -11.68 -8.41 -7.14
N TYR A 202 -10.54 -7.71 -7.12
CA TYR A 202 -9.48 -7.94 -6.18
C TYR A 202 -8.96 -6.64 -5.59
N ILE A 203 -8.70 -6.64 -4.29
CA ILE A 203 -7.94 -5.60 -3.61
C ILE A 203 -6.65 -6.25 -3.09
N LEU A 204 -5.51 -5.70 -3.48
CA LEU A 204 -4.18 -6.13 -3.06
C LEU A 204 -3.60 -5.07 -2.13
N THR A 205 -2.92 -5.49 -1.07
CA THR A 205 -2.20 -4.55 -0.21
C THR A 205 -1.10 -5.26 0.58
N ALA A 206 0.03 -4.59 0.74
CA ALA A 206 1.21 -5.15 1.39
C ALA A 206 1.84 -4.15 2.36
N GLU A 207 2.18 -4.62 3.56
CA GLU A 207 2.72 -3.81 4.66
C GLU A 207 1.90 -2.55 5.00
N THR A 208 0.57 -2.68 5.00
CA THR A 208 -0.37 -1.58 5.30
C THR A 208 -1.07 -1.69 6.67
N ILE A 209 -0.75 -2.74 7.43
CA ILE A 209 -1.35 -3.02 8.75
C ILE A 209 -0.33 -2.90 9.89
N TYR A 210 0.74 -2.13 9.71
CA TYR A 210 1.72 -1.86 10.77
C TYR A 210 1.16 -0.93 11.86
N SER A 211 0.25 -0.02 11.52
CA SER A 211 -0.39 0.90 12.46
C SER A 211 -1.82 0.45 12.75
N VAL A 212 -2.14 0.21 14.03
CA VAL A 212 -3.47 -0.18 14.48
C VAL A 212 -4.50 0.93 14.24
N ASP A 213 -4.08 2.19 14.36
CA ASP A 213 -4.93 3.37 14.17
C ASP A 213 -5.48 3.44 12.72
N SER A 214 -4.74 2.87 11.77
CA SER A 214 -5.13 2.83 10.36
C SER A 214 -6.07 1.66 10.00
N TYR A 215 -6.30 0.70 10.92
CA TYR A 215 -7.08 -0.51 10.61
C TYR A 215 -8.50 -0.20 10.16
N LYS A 216 -9.15 0.75 10.84
CA LYS A 216 -10.51 1.17 10.46
C LYS A 216 -10.53 1.82 9.09
N LYS A 217 -9.58 2.72 8.80
CA LYS A 217 -9.50 3.42 7.52
C LYS A 217 -9.33 2.42 6.36
N LEU A 218 -8.42 1.46 6.51
CA LEU A 218 -8.15 0.42 5.52
C LEU A 218 -9.35 -0.54 5.34
N HIS A 219 -9.94 -0.99 6.45
CA HIS A 219 -11.12 -1.86 6.42
C HIS A 219 -12.32 -1.17 5.73
N ASP A 220 -12.55 0.11 6.01
CA ASP A 220 -13.62 0.88 5.39
C ASP A 220 -13.41 1.07 3.88
N CYS A 221 -12.16 1.17 3.43
CA CYS A 221 -11.81 1.11 2.01
C CYS A 221 -12.20 -0.24 1.39
N PHE A 222 -11.87 -1.36 2.03
CA PHE A 222 -12.29 -2.68 1.55
C PHE A 222 -13.82 -2.76 1.40
N ALA A 223 -14.56 -2.33 2.43
CA ALA A 223 -16.02 -2.40 2.44
C ALA A 223 -16.67 -1.48 1.39
N ALA A 224 -16.06 -0.33 1.10
CA ALA A 224 -16.57 0.62 0.11
C ALA A 224 -16.36 0.15 -1.33
N MET A 225 -15.24 -0.53 -1.60
CA MET A 225 -14.71 -0.72 -2.94
C MET A 225 -14.67 -2.19 -3.41
N LEU A 226 -14.82 -3.16 -2.52
CA LEU A 226 -14.85 -4.56 -2.94
C LEU A 226 -16.20 -4.91 -3.59
N LYS A 227 -16.17 -5.65 -4.71
CA LYS A 227 -17.38 -6.30 -5.25
C LYS A 227 -17.92 -7.33 -4.25
N PRO A 228 -19.23 -7.65 -4.26
CA PRO A 228 -19.80 -8.69 -3.38
C PRO A 228 -19.07 -10.05 -3.48
N SER A 229 -18.61 -10.43 -4.68
CA SER A 229 -17.84 -11.66 -4.93
C SER A 229 -16.32 -11.44 -4.94
N GLY A 230 -15.85 -10.25 -4.56
CA GLY A 230 -14.45 -9.87 -4.63
C GLY A 230 -13.63 -10.48 -3.49
N LEU A 231 -12.30 -10.43 -3.66
CA LEU A 231 -11.34 -10.92 -2.66
C LEU A 231 -10.32 -9.84 -2.31
N VAL A 232 -9.98 -9.73 -1.02
CA VAL A 232 -8.86 -8.90 -0.56
C VAL A 232 -7.70 -9.82 -0.18
N TYR A 233 -6.48 -9.44 -0.58
CA TYR A 233 -5.25 -10.06 -0.14
C TYR A 233 -4.38 -9.05 0.59
N VAL A 234 -4.05 -9.36 1.85
CA VAL A 234 -3.23 -8.53 2.73
C VAL A 234 -1.96 -9.31 3.07
N ALA A 235 -0.81 -8.84 2.61
CA ALA A 235 0.49 -9.42 2.97
C ALA A 235 1.18 -8.55 4.03
N ALA A 236 1.58 -9.14 5.15
CA ALA A 236 2.15 -8.38 6.26
C ALA A 236 3.03 -9.22 7.16
N LYS A 237 3.92 -8.56 7.92
CA LYS A 237 4.63 -9.17 9.03
C LYS A 237 3.65 -9.58 10.13
N SER A 238 3.91 -10.70 10.79
CA SER A 238 3.11 -11.16 11.91
C SER A 238 3.11 -10.15 13.07
N ASN A 239 4.20 -9.39 13.23
CA ASN A 239 4.32 -8.32 14.22
C ASN A 239 5.24 -7.18 13.75
N TYR A 240 4.83 -5.93 13.98
CA TYR A 240 5.62 -4.73 13.78
C TYR A 240 5.98 -4.13 15.15
N PHE A 241 7.25 -4.26 15.55
CA PHE A 241 7.73 -3.73 16.82
C PHE A 241 7.65 -2.19 16.85
N GLY A 242 7.19 -1.62 17.96
CA GLY A 242 7.05 -0.17 18.17
C GLY A 242 5.64 0.36 17.92
N VAL A 243 5.06 0.07 16.76
CA VAL A 243 3.72 0.56 16.34
C VAL A 243 2.57 -0.40 16.68
N GLY A 244 2.88 -1.65 17.06
CA GLY A 244 1.92 -2.59 17.64
C GLY A 244 1.00 -3.30 16.65
N GLY A 245 1.04 -2.96 15.37
CA GLY A 245 0.29 -3.68 14.35
C GLY A 245 0.90 -5.05 14.00
N GLY A 246 0.12 -5.87 13.30
CA GLY A 246 0.52 -7.19 12.84
C GLY A 246 -0.66 -7.99 12.33
N THR A 247 -0.40 -9.15 11.74
CA THR A 247 -1.46 -10.00 11.16
C THR A 247 -2.48 -10.45 12.21
N ARG A 248 -2.04 -10.76 13.43
CA ARG A 248 -2.90 -11.26 14.52
C ARG A 248 -3.86 -10.20 15.06
N SER A 249 -3.36 -8.98 15.32
CA SER A 249 -4.20 -7.87 15.78
C SER A 249 -5.18 -7.42 14.68
N PHE A 250 -4.75 -7.42 13.42
CA PHE A 250 -5.64 -7.14 12.29
C PHE A 250 -6.72 -8.22 12.12
N GLU A 251 -6.37 -9.51 12.26
CA GLU A 251 -7.34 -10.61 12.22
C GLU A 251 -8.40 -10.48 13.30
N GLN A 252 -7.99 -10.14 14.53
CA GLN A 252 -8.92 -9.87 15.63
C GLN A 252 -9.85 -8.70 15.31
N PHE A 253 -9.30 -7.57 14.85
CA PHE A 253 -10.08 -6.40 14.46
C PHE A 253 -11.14 -6.73 13.39
N VAL A 254 -10.77 -7.49 12.35
CA VAL A 254 -11.70 -7.88 11.28
C VAL A 254 -12.81 -8.79 11.81
N LYS A 255 -12.49 -9.73 12.70
CA LYS A 255 -13.48 -10.61 13.35
C LYS A 255 -14.47 -9.81 14.19
N GLU A 256 -14.00 -8.82 14.95
CA GLU A 256 -14.84 -7.93 15.77
C GLU A 256 -15.75 -7.04 14.92
N LYS A 257 -15.27 -6.52 13.78
CA LYS A 257 -16.09 -5.74 12.84
C LYS A 257 -17.15 -6.57 12.11
N ASN A 258 -16.99 -7.89 12.08
CA ASN A 258 -17.98 -8.84 11.56
C ASN A 258 -18.48 -8.55 10.13
N THR A 259 -17.70 -7.83 9.31
CA THR A 259 -18.05 -7.48 7.92
C THR A 259 -17.45 -8.47 6.92
N PHE A 260 -16.25 -8.96 7.22
CA PHE A 260 -15.52 -9.90 6.38
C PHE A 260 -15.23 -11.20 7.14
N GLU A 261 -15.14 -12.31 6.40
CA GLU A 261 -14.36 -13.46 6.84
C GLU A 261 -12.89 -13.22 6.50
N ILE A 262 -11.98 -13.71 7.34
CA ILE A 262 -10.54 -13.60 7.15
C ILE A 262 -9.88 -14.94 7.44
N LYS A 263 -8.88 -15.30 6.63
CA LYS A 263 -8.02 -16.47 6.88
C LYS A 263 -6.60 -16.25 6.36
N VAL A 264 -5.63 -16.84 7.03
CA VAL A 264 -4.26 -16.96 6.49
C VAL A 264 -4.27 -17.98 5.35
N VAL A 265 -3.67 -17.61 4.22
CA VAL A 265 -3.55 -18.45 3.00
C VAL A 265 -2.12 -18.75 2.60
N ASN A 266 -1.14 -18.04 3.16
CA ASN A 266 0.27 -18.34 3.00
C ASN A 266 1.08 -17.87 4.22
N GLU A 267 2.14 -18.58 4.56
CA GLU A 267 3.06 -18.24 5.66
C GLU A 267 4.50 -18.29 5.15
N ILE A 268 5.29 -17.26 5.46
CA ILE A 268 6.70 -17.15 5.10
C ILE A 268 7.52 -17.00 6.38
N SER A 269 8.39 -17.98 6.63
CA SER A 269 9.17 -18.09 7.88
C SER A 269 10.62 -17.62 7.76
N SER A 270 11.04 -17.08 6.61
CA SER A 270 12.39 -16.56 6.41
C SER A 270 12.53 -15.15 7.01
N GLY A 271 13.29 -15.01 8.09
CA GLY A 271 13.46 -13.74 8.81
C GLY A 271 12.32 -13.48 9.81
N VAL A 272 11.80 -12.25 9.85
CA VAL A 272 10.57 -11.96 10.61
C VAL A 272 9.41 -12.70 9.94
N PRO A 273 8.59 -13.47 10.68
CA PRO A 273 7.44 -14.17 10.11
C PRO A 273 6.50 -13.22 9.36
N ARG A 274 6.06 -13.63 8.18
CA ARG A 274 5.12 -12.89 7.33
C ARG A 274 4.00 -13.81 6.90
N GLU A 275 2.80 -13.26 6.75
CA GLU A 275 1.62 -14.01 6.38
C GLU A 275 0.88 -13.27 5.27
N ILE A 276 0.21 -14.03 4.40
CA ILE A 276 -0.77 -13.51 3.45
C ILE A 276 -2.15 -13.92 3.95
N MET A 277 -2.99 -12.94 4.19
CA MET A 277 -4.37 -13.12 4.61
C MET A 277 -5.31 -12.85 3.43
N LYS A 278 -6.38 -13.65 3.35
CA LYS A 278 -7.47 -13.48 2.38
C LYS A 278 -8.75 -13.09 3.09
N LEU A 279 -9.42 -12.06 2.59
CA LEU A 279 -10.73 -11.63 3.07
C LEU A 279 -11.79 -11.68 1.97
N HIS A 280 -13.04 -11.93 2.36
CA HIS A 280 -14.24 -11.77 1.53
C HIS A 280 -15.43 -11.38 2.42
N PHE A 281 -16.47 -10.79 1.82
CA PHE A 281 -17.69 -10.48 2.56
C PHE A 281 -18.29 -11.77 3.18
N LYS A 282 -18.88 -11.61 4.36
CA LYS A 282 -19.74 -12.63 5.00
C LYS A 282 -21.08 -12.74 4.28
#